data_AF-A0A1I4XHE2-F1
#
_entry.id   AF-A0A1I4XHE2-F1
#
_cell.length_a   1.000
_cell.length_b   1.000
_cell.length_c   1.000
_cell.angle_alpha   90.00
_cell.angle_beta   90.00
_cell.angle_gamma   90.00
#
_symmetry.space_group_name_H-M   'P 1'
#
loop_
_entity.id
_entity.type
_entity.pdbx_description
1 polymer ?
#
loop_
_entity_poly.entity_id
_entity_poly.type
_entity_poly.pdbx_seq_one_letter_code
_entity_poly.pdbx_strand_id
1 'polypeptide(L)'
;MKSAILESGTKNLAQLFEVRSDILKDLRSLIDSWNGFNGMLKGAATFSIVLDTNVVITDLLWLVVKRRNPDARTDLMEIVDAGTAVVYVPPRLLEEVREQIPLIAEEKGLDPERLFAEWESYRASLEVVDPGQESINAHSNGVDPDDADFVALEKTISAAGVFSKDKHIAMMGGNKISIETIASLRGYSRATAIELTIKVNGLVMTLIGVATIRSLFSACSALIESLARAPEWVKVALLVGGAFAALHPGTREYLTRQFRYAFDGIRGVSPHVMEELGAAIALMQNQQNLAKEHLGNAMKELERSSLGDSEPTMALHGNNTQGR
;
A
#
# COMPACT_ATOMS: atom_id res chain seq x y z
N MET A 1 4.66 -26.95 30.49
CA MET A 1 4.80 -25.51 30.78
C MET A 1 5.74 -24.76 29.82
N LYS A 2 6.82 -25.36 29.30
CA LYS A 2 7.66 -24.75 28.24
C LYS A 2 7.03 -24.72 26.83
N SER A 3 6.00 -25.51 26.57
CA SER A 3 5.30 -25.56 25.28
C SER A 3 4.24 -24.46 25.10
N ALA A 4 3.74 -23.87 26.19
CA ALA A 4 2.72 -22.80 26.13
C ALA A 4 3.33 -21.40 25.91
N ILE A 5 4.64 -21.23 26.14
CA ILE A 5 5.33 -19.94 25.99
C ILE A 5 5.76 -19.71 24.54
N LEU A 6 6.11 -20.77 23.81
CA LEU A 6 6.51 -20.69 22.39
C LEU A 6 5.34 -20.43 21.43
N GLU A 7 4.11 -20.81 21.77
CA GLU A 7 2.93 -20.47 20.97
C GLU A 7 2.42 -19.03 21.17
N SER A 8 2.90 -18.32 22.21
CA SER A 8 2.50 -16.93 22.47
C SER A 8 3.38 -15.89 21.76
N GLY A 9 4.60 -16.25 21.34
CA GLY A 9 5.54 -15.35 20.67
C GLY A 9 5.23 -15.12 19.18
N THR A 10 4.80 -16.16 18.47
CA THR A 10 4.46 -16.04 17.03
C THR A 10 3.11 -15.36 16.79
N LYS A 11 2.19 -15.38 17.75
CA LYS A 11 0.86 -14.75 17.62
C LYS A 11 0.86 -13.22 17.74
N ASN A 12 1.97 -12.59 18.11
CA ASN A 12 2.02 -11.15 18.36
C ASN A 12 2.80 -10.31 17.35
N LEU A 13 3.58 -10.92 16.45
CA LEU A 13 4.31 -10.13 15.44
C LEU A 13 3.36 -9.52 14.40
N ALA A 14 2.35 -10.27 13.96
CA ALA A 14 1.32 -9.73 13.05
C ALA A 14 0.49 -8.60 13.68
N GLN A 15 0.32 -8.61 15.01
CA GLN A 15 -0.35 -7.51 15.75
C GLN A 15 0.58 -6.32 15.98
N LEU A 16 1.88 -6.56 16.19
CA LEU A 16 2.91 -5.51 16.27
C LEU A 16 3.11 -4.78 14.93
N PHE A 17 2.79 -5.44 13.82
CA PHE A 17 2.84 -4.89 12.46
C PHE A 17 1.45 -4.78 11.83
N GLU A 18 0.39 -4.56 12.62
CA GLU A 18 -0.92 -4.21 12.07
C GLU A 18 -0.85 -2.80 11.46
N VAL A 19 -0.38 -2.76 10.22
CA VAL A 19 -0.20 -1.54 9.43
C VAL A 19 -1.47 -1.31 8.63
N ARG A 20 -2.11 -0.17 8.85
CA ARG A 20 -3.22 0.26 8.00
C ARG A 20 -2.72 0.48 6.57
N SER A 21 -3.50 0.05 5.59
CA SER A 21 -3.14 0.16 4.17
C SER A 21 -3.00 1.60 3.67
N ASP A 22 -3.62 2.59 4.31
CA ASP A 22 -3.50 4.01 3.97
C ASP A 22 -2.10 4.58 4.22
N ILE A 23 -1.35 4.01 5.15
CA ILE A 23 0.07 4.35 5.37
C ILE A 23 0.89 4.16 4.09
N LEU A 24 0.43 3.31 3.16
CA LEU A 24 1.08 3.10 1.87
C LEU A 24 1.23 4.41 1.07
N LYS A 25 0.25 5.32 1.13
CA LYS A 25 0.31 6.60 0.42
C LYS A 25 1.42 7.50 0.98
N ASP A 26 1.52 7.58 2.29
CA ASP A 26 2.55 8.36 2.98
C ASP A 26 3.94 7.76 2.75
N LEU A 27 4.06 6.42 2.81
CA LEU A 27 5.30 5.72 2.51
C LEU A 27 5.76 5.99 1.08
N ARG A 28 4.86 6.04 0.09
CA ARG A 28 5.21 6.39 -1.29
C ARG A 28 5.77 7.80 -1.38
N SER A 29 5.10 8.78 -0.79
CA SER A 29 5.57 10.17 -0.77
C SER A 29 6.96 10.30 -0.12
N LEU A 30 7.18 9.57 0.97
CA LEU A 30 8.46 9.54 1.66
C LEU A 30 9.55 8.86 0.79
N ILE A 31 9.25 7.74 0.14
CA ILE A 31 10.14 7.06 -0.80
C ILE A 31 10.52 7.99 -1.96
N ASP A 32 9.54 8.66 -2.57
CA ASP A 32 9.75 9.56 -3.70
C ASP A 32 10.63 10.77 -3.31
N SER A 33 10.58 11.20 -2.05
CA SER A 33 11.44 12.27 -1.52
C SER A 33 12.92 11.85 -1.40
N TRP A 34 13.22 10.55 -1.38
CA TRP A 34 14.56 10.01 -1.19
C TRP A 34 15.24 9.66 -2.53
N ASN A 35 15.77 10.69 -3.18
CA ASN A 35 16.61 10.55 -4.38
C ASN A 35 17.75 9.54 -4.14
N GLY A 36 17.66 8.36 -4.76
CA GLY A 36 18.68 7.30 -4.70
C GLY A 36 18.17 5.93 -4.23
N PHE A 37 17.02 5.87 -3.55
CA PHE A 37 16.45 4.61 -3.05
C PHE A 37 15.25 4.09 -3.85
N ASN A 38 14.80 4.83 -4.87
CA ASN A 38 13.70 4.44 -5.75
C ASN A 38 13.92 3.06 -6.38
N GLY A 39 15.15 2.67 -6.71
CA GLY A 39 15.44 1.33 -7.24
C GLY A 39 15.21 0.19 -6.24
N MET A 40 15.43 0.44 -4.95
CA MET A 40 15.28 -0.53 -3.86
C MET A 40 13.83 -0.58 -3.32
N LEU A 41 13.08 0.52 -3.50
CA LEU A 41 11.73 0.73 -2.97
C LEU A 41 10.65 0.79 -4.06
N LYS A 42 11.00 0.64 -5.34
CA LYS A 42 10.07 0.42 -6.46
C LYS A 42 9.16 -0.75 -6.12
N GLY A 43 7.88 -0.51 -5.86
CA GLY A 43 7.06 -1.66 -5.46
C GLY A 43 5.58 -1.46 -5.20
N ALA A 44 4.98 -0.32 -5.53
CA ALA A 44 3.55 -0.16 -5.38
C ALA A 44 2.93 0.21 -6.72
N ALA A 45 2.23 -0.74 -7.34
CA ALA A 45 1.48 -0.50 -8.56
C ALA A 45 0.32 0.47 -8.26
N THR A 46 0.06 1.37 -9.21
CA THR A 46 -1.09 2.26 -9.20
C THR A 46 -1.92 1.99 -10.44
N PHE A 47 -3.23 1.79 -10.26
CA PHE A 47 -4.16 1.51 -11.34
C PHE A 47 -5.12 2.68 -11.54
N SER A 48 -5.22 3.17 -12.77
CA SER A 48 -6.29 4.10 -13.16
C SER A 48 -7.56 3.29 -13.40
N ILE A 49 -8.63 3.58 -12.66
CA ILE A 49 -9.91 2.87 -12.74
C ILE A 49 -11.00 3.89 -13.03
N VAL A 50 -11.89 3.60 -13.97
CA VAL A 50 -13.12 4.38 -14.16
C VAL A 50 -14.22 3.77 -13.30
N LEU A 51 -15.01 4.58 -12.62
CA LEU A 51 -16.07 4.10 -11.74
C LEU A 51 -17.46 4.33 -12.35
N ASP A 52 -18.31 3.31 -12.28
CA ASP A 52 -19.73 3.37 -12.66
C ASP A 52 -20.60 3.84 -11.48
N THR A 53 -21.68 4.58 -11.80
CA THR A 53 -22.71 5.08 -10.88
C THR A 53 -23.25 3.97 -9.98
N ASN A 54 -23.58 2.80 -10.53
CA ASN A 54 -24.17 1.69 -9.76
C ASN A 54 -23.26 1.18 -8.62
N VAL A 55 -21.94 1.27 -8.81
CA VAL A 55 -20.97 0.90 -7.79
C VAL A 55 -20.94 1.94 -6.67
N VAL A 56 -20.90 3.23 -7.01
CA VAL A 56 -20.95 4.33 -6.04
C VAL A 56 -22.18 4.19 -5.15
N ILE A 57 -23.35 3.99 -5.76
CA ILE A 57 -24.60 3.84 -5.03
C ILE A 57 -24.57 2.63 -4.08
N THR A 58 -24.01 1.51 -4.53
CA THR A 58 -23.84 0.33 -3.66
C THR A 58 -22.97 0.66 -2.45
N ASP A 59 -21.86 1.36 -2.66
CA ASP A 59 -20.92 1.74 -1.61
C ASP A 59 -21.58 2.70 -0.61
N LEU A 60 -22.29 3.73 -1.10
CA LEU A 60 -23.03 4.67 -0.24
C LEU A 60 -24.07 3.97 0.63
N LEU A 61 -24.83 3.02 0.05
CA LEU A 61 -25.78 2.21 0.80
C LEU A 61 -25.09 1.36 1.87
N TRP A 62 -23.91 0.80 1.58
CA TRP A 62 -23.14 0.06 2.57
C TRP A 62 -22.69 0.98 3.72
N LEU A 63 -22.19 2.18 3.40
CA LEU A 63 -21.72 3.17 4.39
C LEU A 63 -22.83 3.65 5.33
N VAL A 64 -24.06 3.83 4.82
CA VAL A 64 -25.18 4.32 5.64
C VAL A 64 -25.87 3.20 6.42
N VAL A 65 -26.05 2.02 5.81
CA VAL A 65 -26.90 0.95 6.35
C VAL A 65 -26.10 -0.13 7.07
N LYS A 66 -24.95 -0.54 6.53
CA LYS A 66 -24.20 -1.71 7.01
C LYS A 66 -23.01 -1.35 7.88
N ARG A 67 -22.50 -0.12 7.78
CA ARG A 67 -21.33 0.34 8.54
C ARG A 67 -21.64 0.38 10.03
N ARG A 68 -20.95 -0.46 10.80
CA ARG A 68 -21.04 -0.50 12.27
C ARG A 68 -19.93 0.31 12.96
N ASN A 69 -18.75 0.34 12.34
CA ASN A 69 -17.62 1.14 12.80
C ASN A 69 -17.48 2.37 11.90
N PRO A 70 -17.48 3.60 12.44
CA PRO A 70 -17.26 4.81 11.65
C PRO A 70 -16.00 4.78 10.77
N ASP A 71 -14.94 4.09 11.22
CA ASP A 71 -13.67 3.99 10.48
C ASP A 71 -13.66 2.88 9.41
N ALA A 72 -14.73 2.08 9.30
CA ALA A 72 -14.78 1.01 8.32
C ALA A 72 -15.04 1.57 6.92
N ARG A 73 -14.21 1.14 5.96
CA ARG A 73 -14.21 1.56 4.56
C ARG A 73 -14.66 0.42 3.65
N THR A 74 -15.19 0.76 2.47
CA THR A 74 -15.39 -0.22 1.39
C THR A 74 -14.05 -0.62 0.78
N ASP A 75 -14.03 -1.74 0.06
CA ASP A 75 -12.81 -2.23 -0.58
C ASP A 75 -12.22 -1.20 -1.55
N LEU A 76 -13.09 -0.48 -2.28
CA LEU A 76 -12.70 0.57 -3.20
C LEU A 76 -12.08 1.78 -2.49
N MET A 77 -12.73 2.29 -1.45
CA MET A 77 -12.19 3.40 -0.66
C MET A 77 -10.82 3.05 -0.08
N GLU A 78 -10.64 1.80 0.38
CA GLU A 78 -9.38 1.37 0.96
C GLU A 78 -8.23 1.37 -0.06
N ILE A 79 -8.46 0.89 -1.30
CA ILE A 79 -7.41 0.90 -2.33
C ILE A 79 -7.11 2.31 -2.85
N VAL A 80 -8.09 3.21 -2.84
CA VAL A 80 -7.91 4.62 -3.19
C VAL A 80 -7.08 5.33 -2.13
N ASP A 81 -7.44 5.15 -0.86
CA ASP A 81 -6.71 5.73 0.27
C ASP A 81 -5.26 5.21 0.34
N ALA A 82 -5.04 3.93 0.03
CA ALA A 82 -3.72 3.33 -0.09
C ALA A 82 -2.91 3.83 -1.31
N GLY A 83 -3.54 4.57 -2.23
CA GLY A 83 -2.95 5.01 -3.49
C GLY A 83 -2.74 3.90 -4.52
N THR A 84 -3.26 2.69 -4.26
CA THR A 84 -3.17 1.56 -5.20
C THR A 84 -4.09 1.76 -6.40
N ALA A 85 -5.17 2.51 -6.26
CA ALA A 85 -5.99 2.94 -7.37
C ALA A 85 -6.19 4.47 -7.37
N VAL A 86 -6.25 5.04 -8.57
CA VAL A 86 -6.76 6.39 -8.80
C VAL A 86 -8.08 6.23 -9.55
N VAL A 87 -9.15 6.75 -8.99
CA VAL A 87 -10.50 6.55 -9.52
C VAL A 87 -10.93 7.78 -10.28
N TYR A 88 -11.32 7.57 -11.53
CA TYR A 88 -11.81 8.59 -12.45
C TYR A 88 -13.30 8.42 -12.71
N VAL A 89 -14.00 9.53 -12.88
CA VAL A 89 -15.44 9.53 -13.20
C VAL A 89 -15.77 10.60 -14.25
N PRO A 90 -16.74 10.34 -15.15
CA PRO A 90 -17.27 11.38 -16.02
C PRO A 90 -18.14 12.36 -15.21
N PRO A 91 -18.27 13.63 -15.65
CA PRO A 91 -19.12 14.62 -14.96
C PRO A 91 -20.56 14.15 -14.78
N ARG A 92 -21.09 13.40 -15.77
CA ARG A 92 -22.43 12.81 -15.76
C ARG A 92 -22.72 11.95 -14.53
N LEU A 93 -21.74 11.16 -14.06
CA LEU A 93 -21.91 10.34 -12.85
C LEU A 93 -22.27 11.20 -11.63
N LEU A 94 -21.72 12.41 -11.51
CA LEU A 94 -22.01 13.29 -10.38
C LEU A 94 -23.46 13.76 -10.38
N GLU A 95 -24.03 13.97 -11.57
CA GLU A 95 -25.43 14.36 -11.75
C GLU A 95 -26.34 13.17 -11.42
N GLU A 96 -26.05 12.00 -12.01
CA GLU A 96 -26.82 10.77 -11.77
C GLU A 96 -26.86 10.37 -10.30
N VAL A 97 -25.72 10.40 -9.60
CA VAL A 97 -25.69 10.08 -8.17
C VAL A 97 -26.55 11.05 -7.36
N ARG A 98 -26.50 12.35 -7.67
CA ARG A 98 -27.32 13.36 -6.98
C ARG A 98 -28.81 13.18 -7.23
N GLU A 99 -29.20 12.78 -8.43
CA GLU A 99 -30.60 12.49 -8.78
C GLU A 99 -31.10 11.19 -8.14
N GLN A 100 -30.23 10.17 -8.03
CA GLN A 100 -30.60 8.87 -7.48
C GLN A 100 -30.66 8.85 -5.95
N ILE A 101 -29.87 9.67 -5.24
CA ILE A 101 -29.86 9.70 -3.77
C ILE A 101 -31.27 9.89 -3.17
N PRO A 102 -32.09 10.88 -3.57
CA PRO A 102 -33.44 11.05 -3.06
C PRO A 102 -34.35 9.85 -3.32
N LEU A 103 -34.27 9.27 -4.52
CA LEU A 103 -35.10 8.13 -4.92
C LEU A 103 -34.81 6.90 -4.07
N ILE A 104 -33.52 6.64 -3.83
CA ILE A 104 -33.05 5.50 -3.03
C ILE A 104 -33.36 5.73 -1.54
N ALA A 105 -33.24 6.97 -1.06
CA ALA A 105 -33.61 7.33 0.31
C ALA A 105 -35.08 7.01 0.57
N GLU A 106 -35.97 7.41 -0.35
CA GLU A 106 -37.40 7.11 -0.27
C GLU A 106 -37.65 5.59 -0.34
N GLU A 107 -37.07 4.88 -1.32
CA GLU A 107 -37.28 3.45 -1.52
C GLU A 107 -36.82 2.61 -0.31
N LYS A 108 -35.71 3.00 0.32
CA LYS A 108 -35.11 2.26 1.45
C LYS A 108 -35.53 2.78 2.83
N GLY A 109 -36.33 3.85 2.88
CA GLY A 109 -36.71 4.50 4.14
C GLY A 109 -35.51 5.06 4.90
N LEU A 110 -34.53 5.61 4.18
CA LEU A 110 -33.32 6.19 4.74
C LEU A 110 -33.41 7.72 4.79
N ASP A 111 -32.60 8.31 5.66
CA ASP A 111 -32.44 9.76 5.70
C ASP A 111 -31.59 10.24 4.51
N PRO A 112 -32.15 11.05 3.59
CA PRO A 112 -31.41 11.56 2.43
C PRO A 112 -30.22 12.44 2.84
N GLU A 113 -30.30 13.17 3.95
CA GLU A 113 -29.19 14.02 4.41
C GLU A 113 -27.95 13.19 4.75
N ARG A 114 -28.15 12.00 5.36
CA ARG A 114 -27.05 11.07 5.65
C ARG A 114 -26.40 10.52 4.37
N LEU A 115 -27.20 10.22 3.34
CA LEU A 115 -26.66 9.77 2.05
C LEU A 115 -25.87 10.87 1.36
N PHE A 116 -26.36 12.12 1.38
CA PHE A 116 -25.63 13.27 0.85
C PHE A 116 -24.32 13.54 1.60
N ALA A 117 -24.32 13.42 2.93
CA ALA A 117 -23.11 13.60 3.72
C ALA A 117 -22.03 12.57 3.37
N GLU A 118 -22.39 11.29 3.27
CA GLU A 118 -21.45 10.25 2.82
C GLU A 118 -21.02 10.46 1.37
N TRP A 119 -21.93 10.91 0.49
CA TRP A 119 -21.60 11.21 -0.90
C TRP A 119 -20.55 12.31 -1.04
N GLU A 120 -20.67 13.43 -0.32
CA GLU A 120 -19.67 14.49 -0.41
C GLU A 120 -18.30 14.04 0.11
N SER A 121 -18.26 13.17 1.13
CA SER A 121 -17.01 12.55 1.58
C SER A 121 -16.43 11.59 0.54
N TYR A 122 -17.27 10.79 -0.12
CA TYR A 122 -16.86 9.83 -1.14
C TYR A 122 -16.34 10.55 -2.40
N ARG A 123 -17.07 11.58 -2.84
CA ARG A 123 -16.77 12.42 -4.00
C ARG A 123 -15.40 13.08 -3.91
N ALA A 124 -14.94 13.43 -2.70
CA ALA A 124 -13.62 14.02 -2.49
C ALA A 124 -12.45 13.11 -2.90
N SER A 125 -12.69 11.80 -3.06
CA SER A 125 -11.69 10.82 -3.52
C SER A 125 -11.75 10.52 -5.02
N LEU A 126 -12.66 11.16 -5.77
CA LEU A 126 -12.87 10.92 -7.20
C LEU A 126 -12.23 12.02 -8.04
N GLU A 127 -11.56 11.62 -9.12
CA GLU A 127 -11.01 12.52 -10.14
C GLU A 127 -12.02 12.68 -11.28
N VAL A 128 -12.55 13.88 -11.44
CA VAL A 128 -13.57 14.16 -12.47
C VAL A 128 -12.89 14.52 -13.77
N VAL A 129 -13.13 13.75 -14.82
CA VAL A 129 -12.53 13.97 -16.14
C VAL A 129 -13.60 13.85 -17.22
N ASP A 130 -13.68 14.87 -18.07
CA ASP A 130 -14.54 14.88 -19.25
C ASP A 130 -13.84 14.15 -20.41
N PRO A 131 -14.39 13.04 -20.94
CA PRO A 131 -13.82 12.34 -22.08
C PRO A 131 -13.95 13.10 -23.41
N GLY A 132 -14.79 14.15 -23.46
CA GLY A 132 -15.08 14.94 -24.64
C GLY A 132 -16.13 14.29 -25.55
N GLN A 133 -16.97 15.13 -26.16
CA GLN A 133 -18.14 14.69 -26.95
C GLN A 133 -17.78 13.79 -28.15
N GLU A 134 -16.61 13.99 -28.76
CA GLU A 134 -16.17 13.15 -29.89
C GLU A 134 -15.93 11.70 -29.47
N SER A 135 -15.29 11.49 -28.31
CA SER A 135 -15.03 10.16 -27.75
C SER A 135 -16.33 9.47 -27.34
N ILE A 136 -17.26 10.23 -26.74
CA ILE A 136 -18.59 9.73 -26.35
C ILE A 136 -19.38 9.28 -27.59
N ASN A 137 -19.45 10.12 -28.62
CA ASN A 137 -20.20 9.81 -29.85
C ASN A 137 -19.66 8.59 -30.60
N ALA A 138 -18.37 8.26 -30.46
CA ALA A 138 -17.80 7.05 -31.03
C ALA A 138 -18.37 5.76 -30.39
N HIS A 139 -18.85 5.85 -29.16
CA HIS A 139 -19.37 4.72 -28.37
C HIS A 139 -20.88 4.79 -28.13
N SER A 140 -21.54 5.90 -28.50
CA SER A 140 -22.98 6.13 -28.28
C SER A 140 -23.91 5.23 -29.09
N ASN A 141 -23.39 4.52 -30.11
CA ASN A 141 -24.14 3.51 -30.86
C ASN A 141 -24.08 2.12 -30.21
N GLY A 142 -23.56 2.03 -28.98
CA GLY A 142 -23.47 0.80 -28.21
C GLY A 142 -24.83 0.26 -27.75
N VAL A 143 -24.77 -0.83 -26.97
CA VAL A 143 -25.96 -1.52 -26.42
C VAL A 143 -26.76 -0.61 -25.49
N ASP A 144 -26.07 0.23 -24.71
CA ASP A 144 -26.66 1.24 -23.84
C ASP A 144 -25.96 2.59 -24.04
N PRO A 145 -26.63 3.59 -24.63
CA PRO A 145 -26.04 4.92 -24.83
C PRO A 145 -25.64 5.63 -23.53
N ASP A 146 -26.21 5.26 -22.39
CA ASP A 146 -25.93 5.91 -21.10
C ASP A 146 -24.56 5.50 -20.54
N ASP A 147 -24.11 4.29 -20.86
CA ASP A 147 -22.82 3.76 -20.43
C ASP A 147 -21.64 4.28 -21.31
N ALA A 148 -21.93 4.97 -22.41
CA ALA A 148 -20.93 5.41 -23.40
C ALA A 148 -19.90 6.37 -22.79
N ASP A 149 -20.31 7.21 -21.84
CA ASP A 149 -19.43 8.16 -21.14
C ASP A 149 -18.31 7.44 -20.37
N PHE A 150 -18.60 6.29 -19.76
CA PHE A 150 -17.64 5.52 -18.97
C PHE A 150 -16.63 4.80 -19.84
N VAL A 151 -17.08 4.18 -20.93
CA VAL A 151 -16.20 3.51 -21.90
C VAL A 151 -15.32 4.53 -22.62
N ALA A 152 -15.90 5.66 -23.05
CA ALA A 152 -15.15 6.76 -23.65
C ALA A 152 -14.06 7.26 -22.70
N LEU A 153 -14.39 7.46 -21.42
CA LEU A 153 -13.41 7.89 -20.42
C LEU A 153 -12.30 6.86 -20.22
N GLU A 154 -12.64 5.57 -20.13
CA GLU A 154 -11.65 4.49 -20.00
C GLU A 154 -10.60 4.57 -21.12
N LYS A 155 -11.05 4.73 -22.38
CA LYS A 155 -10.14 4.81 -23.53
C LYS A 155 -9.34 6.11 -23.52
N THR A 156 -9.97 7.24 -23.22
CA THR A 156 -9.32 8.56 -23.21
C THR A 156 -8.16 8.61 -22.22
N ILE A 157 -8.32 8.04 -21.02
CA ILE A 157 -7.26 8.06 -19.98
C ILE A 157 -6.38 6.81 -19.97
N SER A 158 -6.64 5.86 -20.89
CA SER A 158 -5.99 4.53 -20.90
C SER A 158 -6.09 3.83 -19.55
N ALA A 159 -7.27 3.86 -18.93
CA ALA A 159 -7.52 3.20 -17.66
C ALA A 159 -7.39 1.67 -17.78
N ALA A 160 -7.14 1.01 -16.66
CA ALA A 160 -7.14 -0.45 -16.57
C ALA A 160 -8.53 -1.04 -16.87
N GLY A 161 -9.59 -0.26 -16.66
CA GLY A 161 -10.97 -0.63 -16.98
C GLY A 161 -11.99 0.19 -16.20
N VAL A 162 -13.26 -0.10 -16.46
CA VAL A 162 -14.43 0.42 -15.77
C VAL A 162 -14.87 -0.57 -14.68
N PHE A 163 -14.85 -0.15 -13.43
CA PHE A 163 -15.43 -0.91 -12.33
C PHE A 163 -16.94 -0.75 -12.34
N SER A 164 -17.60 -1.80 -12.83
CA SER A 164 -19.05 -1.89 -12.95
C SER A 164 -19.54 -3.30 -12.63
N LYS A 165 -20.78 -3.40 -12.17
CA LYS A 165 -21.50 -4.68 -12.05
C LYS A 165 -22.23 -5.04 -13.34
N ASP A 166 -22.44 -4.08 -14.23
CA ASP A 166 -23.16 -4.27 -15.48
C ASP A 166 -22.33 -5.09 -16.48
N LYS A 167 -23.01 -5.89 -17.29
CA LYS A 167 -22.41 -6.61 -18.41
C LYS A 167 -22.33 -5.74 -19.67
N HIS A 168 -23.13 -4.68 -19.78
CA HIS A 168 -23.20 -3.83 -20.97
C HIS A 168 -21.89 -3.11 -21.27
N ILE A 169 -21.15 -2.67 -20.25
CA ILE A 169 -19.80 -2.10 -20.37
C ILE A 169 -18.86 -2.96 -21.23
N ALA A 170 -18.85 -4.28 -21.00
CA ALA A 170 -18.04 -5.21 -21.77
C ALA A 170 -18.54 -5.32 -23.22
N MET A 171 -19.86 -5.39 -23.41
CA MET A 171 -20.49 -5.49 -24.73
C MET A 171 -20.26 -4.26 -25.61
N MET A 172 -19.89 -3.12 -25.02
CA MET A 172 -19.52 -1.90 -25.74
C MET A 172 -18.01 -1.75 -25.99
N GLY A 173 -17.22 -2.79 -25.70
CA GLY A 173 -15.77 -2.79 -25.89
C GLY A 173 -14.98 -2.14 -24.74
N GLY A 174 -15.64 -1.86 -23.62
CA GLY A 174 -14.98 -1.45 -22.38
C GLY A 174 -14.35 -2.62 -21.64
N ASN A 175 -13.26 -2.38 -20.92
CA ASN A 175 -12.66 -3.38 -20.05
C ASN A 175 -13.37 -3.34 -18.70
N LYS A 176 -14.19 -4.35 -18.40
CA LYS A 176 -14.89 -4.40 -17.11
C LYS A 176 -13.96 -4.90 -15.99
N ILE A 177 -13.89 -4.15 -14.90
CA ILE A 177 -13.21 -4.59 -13.66
C ILE A 177 -14.22 -5.28 -12.76
N SER A 178 -13.88 -6.46 -12.25
CA SER A 178 -14.73 -7.24 -11.34
C SER A 178 -14.50 -6.88 -9.87
N ILE A 179 -15.46 -7.26 -9.00
CA ILE A 179 -15.34 -7.08 -7.54
C ILE A 179 -14.15 -7.88 -7.00
N GLU A 180 -13.89 -9.05 -7.56
CA GLU A 180 -12.77 -9.92 -7.23
C GLU A 180 -11.42 -9.24 -7.52
N THR A 181 -11.36 -8.45 -8.59
CA THR A 181 -10.18 -7.64 -8.92
C THR A 181 -9.95 -6.58 -7.84
N ILE A 182 -10.98 -5.84 -7.45
CA ILE A 182 -10.90 -4.81 -6.39
C ILE A 182 -10.50 -5.44 -5.04
N ALA A 183 -11.09 -6.58 -4.68
CA ALA A 183 -10.73 -7.32 -3.48
C ALA A 183 -9.26 -7.80 -3.50
N SER A 184 -8.76 -8.22 -4.67
CA SER A 184 -7.36 -8.61 -4.86
C SER A 184 -6.43 -7.40 -4.76
N LEU A 185 -6.78 -6.26 -5.35
CA LEU A 185 -6.03 -5.00 -5.21
C LEU A 185 -5.97 -4.52 -3.77
N ARG A 186 -7.04 -4.74 -2.98
CA ARG A 186 -7.03 -4.47 -1.54
C ARG A 186 -6.06 -5.40 -0.81
N GLY A 187 -6.08 -6.70 -1.09
CA GLY A 187 -5.12 -7.66 -0.55
C GLY A 187 -3.67 -7.27 -0.86
N TYR A 188 -3.41 -6.88 -2.11
CA TYR A 188 -2.13 -6.34 -2.55
C TYR A 188 -1.71 -5.10 -1.75
N SER A 189 -2.62 -4.13 -1.57
CA SER A 189 -2.36 -2.89 -0.84
C SER A 189 -1.94 -3.14 0.61
N ARG A 190 -2.67 -4.02 1.32
CA ARG A 190 -2.36 -4.38 2.71
C ARG A 190 -1.01 -5.08 2.84
N ALA A 191 -0.74 -6.06 1.98
CA ALA A 191 0.54 -6.78 1.99
C ALA A 191 1.73 -5.85 1.68
N THR A 192 1.55 -4.96 0.69
CA THR A 192 2.57 -4.00 0.29
C THR A 192 2.85 -2.96 1.36
N ALA A 193 1.82 -2.49 2.08
CA ALA A 193 1.97 -1.56 3.19
C ALA A 193 2.90 -2.15 4.27
N ILE A 194 2.67 -3.41 4.68
CA ILE A 194 3.52 -4.09 5.67
C ILE A 194 4.94 -4.26 5.15
N GLU A 195 5.10 -4.73 3.90
CA GLU A 195 6.43 -4.88 3.27
C GLU A 195 7.22 -3.57 3.27
N LEU A 196 6.60 -2.48 2.82
CA LEU A 196 7.26 -1.18 2.73
C LEU A 196 7.54 -0.57 4.11
N THR A 197 6.65 -0.73 5.09
CA THR A 197 6.92 -0.31 6.47
C THR A 197 8.18 -0.98 7.01
N ILE A 198 8.33 -2.30 6.82
CA ILE A 198 9.52 -3.04 7.28
C ILE A 198 10.77 -2.53 6.56
N LYS A 199 10.72 -2.31 5.24
CA LYS A 199 11.86 -1.80 4.46
C LYS A 199 12.28 -0.39 4.88
N VAL A 200 11.31 0.53 5.01
CA VAL A 200 11.58 1.93 5.38
C VAL A 200 12.14 2.00 6.79
N ASN A 201 11.54 1.30 7.76
CA ASN A 201 12.05 1.26 9.12
C ASN A 201 13.46 0.63 9.18
N GLY A 202 13.71 -0.44 8.42
CA GLY A 202 15.03 -1.05 8.29
C GLY A 202 16.08 -0.08 7.72
N LEU A 203 15.71 0.71 6.72
CA LEU A 203 16.58 1.73 6.13
C LEU A 203 16.89 2.85 7.13
N VAL A 204 15.87 3.39 7.81
CA VAL A 204 16.04 4.44 8.83
C VAL A 204 16.97 3.98 9.95
N MET A 205 16.77 2.77 10.48
CA MET A 205 17.62 2.21 11.52
C MET A 205 19.07 2.03 11.04
N THR A 206 19.26 1.63 9.79
CA THR A 206 20.60 1.51 9.19
C THR A 206 21.28 2.88 9.09
N LEU A 207 20.57 3.91 8.63
CA LEU A 207 21.11 5.28 8.53
C LEU A 207 21.48 5.85 9.90
N ILE A 208 20.62 5.68 10.90
CA ILE A 208 20.90 6.08 12.29
C ILE A 208 22.12 5.32 12.83
N GLY A 209 22.22 4.02 12.58
CA GLY A 209 23.36 3.19 12.98
C GLY A 209 24.68 3.69 12.37
N VAL A 210 24.69 3.94 11.06
CA VAL A 210 25.87 4.48 10.35
C VAL A 210 26.24 5.87 10.87
N ALA A 211 25.26 6.75 11.08
CA ALA A 211 25.48 8.08 11.62
C ALA A 211 26.08 8.03 13.04
N THR A 212 25.60 7.12 13.88
CA THR A 212 26.09 6.91 15.25
C THR A 212 27.54 6.41 15.25
N ILE A 213 27.86 5.43 14.39
CA ILE A 213 29.24 4.93 14.24
C ILE A 213 30.17 6.05 13.74
N ARG A 214 29.71 6.83 12.76
CA ARG A 214 30.49 7.96 12.22
C ARG A 214 30.69 9.06 13.27
N SER A 215 29.67 9.37 14.08
CA SER A 215 29.79 10.37 15.15
C SER A 215 30.77 9.90 16.21
N LEU A 216 30.76 8.61 16.55
CA LEU A 216 31.72 8.02 17.48
C LEU A 216 33.15 8.11 16.93
N PHE A 217 33.35 7.78 15.65
CA PHE A 217 34.65 7.90 15.02
C PHE A 217 35.14 9.36 14.98
N SER A 218 34.24 10.31 14.65
CA SER A 218 34.54 11.74 14.66
C SER A 218 34.84 12.28 16.06
N ALA A 219 34.17 11.76 17.09
CA ALA A 219 34.45 12.14 18.48
C ALA A 219 35.84 11.62 18.89
N CYS A 220 36.17 10.37 18.55
CA CYS A 220 37.49 9.81 18.77
C CYS A 220 38.59 10.59 18.04
N SER A 221 38.37 10.94 16.77
CA SER A 221 39.36 11.73 16.00
C SER A 221 39.51 13.13 16.57
N ALA A 222 38.43 13.79 16.98
CA ALA A 222 38.48 15.10 17.62
C ALA A 222 39.22 15.06 18.97
N LEU A 223 39.05 13.99 19.77
CA LEU A 223 39.82 13.77 20.99
C LEU A 223 41.31 13.58 20.70
N ILE A 224 41.66 12.79 19.68
CA ILE A 224 43.05 12.58 19.26
C ILE A 224 43.68 13.88 18.78
N GLU A 225 42.98 14.66 17.94
CA GLU A 225 43.45 15.96 17.46
C GLU A 225 43.58 16.99 18.59
N SER A 226 42.63 17.03 19.51
CA SER A 226 42.69 17.87 20.71
C SER A 226 43.91 17.51 21.56
N LEU A 227 44.17 16.21 21.75
CA LEU A 227 45.34 15.72 22.46
C LEU A 227 46.65 16.02 21.71
N ALA A 228 46.64 15.96 20.38
CA ALA A 228 47.79 16.31 19.56
C ALA A 228 48.14 17.81 19.64
N ARG A 229 47.14 18.68 19.86
CA ARG A 229 47.33 20.13 20.07
C ARG A 229 47.64 20.50 21.53
N ALA A 230 47.55 19.55 22.47
CA ALA A 230 47.84 19.82 23.86
C ALA A 230 49.34 20.14 24.08
N PRO A 231 49.68 20.97 25.08
CA PRO A 231 51.06 21.21 25.50
C PRO A 231 51.82 19.89 25.80
N GLU A 232 53.14 19.85 25.57
CA GLU A 232 53.93 18.62 25.73
C GLU A 232 53.82 18.00 27.13
N TRP A 233 53.75 18.82 28.18
CA TRP A 233 53.58 18.33 29.55
C TRP A 233 52.26 17.58 29.76
N VAL A 234 51.18 17.95 29.06
CA VAL A 234 49.89 17.24 29.10
C VAL A 234 50.00 15.88 28.42
N LYS A 235 50.71 15.81 27.29
CA LYS A 235 50.96 14.54 26.58
C LYS A 235 51.79 13.59 27.42
N VAL A 236 52.87 14.09 28.05
CA VAL A 236 53.69 13.30 28.97
C VAL A 236 52.86 12.86 30.19
N ALA A 237 52.04 13.74 30.78
CA ALA A 237 51.16 13.39 31.88
C ALA A 237 50.12 12.32 31.50
N LEU A 238 49.53 12.39 30.29
CA LEU A 238 48.61 11.36 29.79
C LEU A 238 49.31 10.05 29.44
N LEU A 239 50.54 10.09 28.94
CA LEU A 239 51.32 8.89 28.63
C LEU A 239 51.77 8.19 29.91
N VAL A 240 52.30 8.94 30.88
CA VAL A 240 52.68 8.42 32.20
C VAL A 240 51.44 7.96 32.98
N GLY A 241 50.37 8.75 32.97
CA GLY A 241 49.10 8.40 33.61
C GLY A 241 48.44 7.18 32.95
N GLY A 242 48.48 7.08 31.63
CA GLY A 242 48.02 5.91 30.87
C GLY A 242 48.85 4.67 31.14
N ALA A 243 50.18 4.79 31.20
CA ALA A 243 51.08 3.70 31.58
C ALA A 243 50.84 3.25 33.03
N PHE A 244 50.66 4.20 33.96
CA PHE A 244 50.32 3.91 35.35
C PHE A 244 48.95 3.23 35.46
N ALA A 245 47.94 3.72 34.74
CA ALA A 245 46.63 3.08 34.65
C ALA A 245 46.69 1.67 34.04
N ALA A 246 47.56 1.45 33.06
CA ALA A 246 47.75 0.13 32.43
C ALA A 246 48.56 -0.84 33.30
N LEU A 247 49.45 -0.35 34.18
CA LEU A 247 50.25 -1.17 35.09
C LEU A 247 49.56 -1.38 36.45
N HIS A 248 48.67 -0.48 36.87
CA HIS A 248 47.98 -0.57 38.15
C HIS A 248 46.84 -1.61 38.08
N PRO A 249 46.88 -2.68 38.89
CA PRO A 249 45.97 -3.82 38.78
C PRO A 249 44.50 -3.42 38.97
N GLY A 250 44.20 -2.53 39.92
CA GLY A 250 42.83 -2.06 40.14
C GLY A 250 42.24 -1.27 38.98
N THR A 251 43.08 -0.55 38.22
CA THR A 251 42.64 0.25 37.07
C THR A 251 42.43 -0.63 35.84
N ARG A 252 43.28 -1.63 35.65
CA ARG A 252 43.06 -2.68 34.63
C ARG A 252 41.76 -3.43 34.89
N GLU A 253 41.51 -3.87 36.12
CA GLU A 253 40.28 -4.58 36.48
C GLU A 253 39.05 -3.71 36.25
N TYR A 254 39.10 -2.43 36.62
CA TYR A 254 38.01 -1.48 36.36
C TYR A 254 37.75 -1.30 34.86
N LEU A 255 38.79 -1.03 34.05
CA LEU A 255 38.67 -0.86 32.61
C LEU A 255 38.17 -2.15 31.92
N THR A 256 38.71 -3.30 32.32
CA THR A 256 38.29 -4.61 31.78
C THR A 256 36.84 -4.89 32.16
N ARG A 257 36.40 -4.49 33.36
CA ARG A 257 35.01 -4.61 33.81
C ARG A 257 34.08 -3.70 33.02
N GLN A 258 34.45 -2.44 32.77
CA GLN A 258 33.66 -1.52 31.94
C GLN A 258 33.57 -1.99 30.48
N PHE A 259 34.70 -2.45 29.90
CA PHE A 259 34.70 -3.05 28.57
C PHE A 259 33.84 -4.31 28.51
N ARG A 260 33.96 -5.19 29.51
CA ARG A 260 33.15 -6.41 29.60
C ARG A 260 31.67 -6.09 29.76
N TYR A 261 31.27 -5.11 30.56
CA TYR A 261 29.87 -4.68 30.64
C TYR A 261 29.32 -4.13 29.32
N ALA A 262 30.10 -3.32 28.61
CA ALA A 262 29.71 -2.82 27.29
C ALA A 262 29.58 -3.97 26.28
N PHE A 263 30.55 -4.90 26.27
CA PHE A 263 30.57 -6.02 25.33
C PHE A 263 29.54 -7.10 25.64
N ASP A 264 29.31 -7.39 26.92
CA ASP A 264 28.28 -8.32 27.39
C ASP A 264 26.88 -7.72 27.20
N GLY A 265 26.73 -6.40 27.32
CA GLY A 265 25.50 -5.70 26.93
C GLY A 265 25.20 -5.87 25.44
N ILE A 266 26.19 -5.68 24.57
CA ILE A 266 26.04 -5.89 23.12
C ILE A 266 25.78 -7.36 22.79
N ARG A 267 26.51 -8.30 23.42
CA ARG A 267 26.32 -9.75 23.23
C ARG A 267 25.01 -10.28 23.79
N GLY A 268 24.49 -9.70 24.87
CA GLY A 268 23.21 -10.09 25.46
C GLY A 268 22.01 -9.65 24.61
N VAL A 269 22.14 -8.51 23.94
CA VAL A 269 21.10 -7.93 23.08
C VAL A 269 21.16 -8.50 21.66
N SER A 270 22.35 -8.86 21.16
CA SER A 270 22.54 -9.38 19.79
C SER A 270 21.64 -10.56 19.40
N PRO A 271 21.46 -11.62 20.21
CA PRO A 271 20.63 -12.76 19.83
C PRO A 271 19.16 -12.39 19.68
N HIS A 272 18.64 -11.58 20.59
CA HIS A 272 17.26 -11.09 20.55
C HIS A 272 17.04 -10.20 19.32
N VAL A 273 17.98 -9.29 19.02
CA VAL A 273 17.90 -8.45 17.82
C VAL A 273 17.97 -9.29 16.55
N MET A 274 18.81 -10.32 16.50
CA MET A 274 18.92 -11.20 15.33
C MET A 274 17.67 -12.08 15.13
N GLU A 275 17.03 -12.54 16.21
CA GLU A 275 15.78 -13.29 16.15
C GLU A 275 14.63 -12.42 15.63
N GLU A 276 14.45 -11.23 16.19
CA GLU A 276 13.43 -10.27 15.75
C GLU A 276 13.67 -9.81 14.31
N LEU A 277 14.93 -9.57 13.93
CA LEU A 277 15.31 -9.21 12.56
C LEU A 277 15.06 -10.37 11.59
N GLY A 278 15.35 -11.61 12.00
CA GLY A 278 15.02 -12.81 11.23
C GLY A 278 13.50 -12.95 11.03
N ALA A 279 12.71 -12.73 12.08
CA ALA A 279 11.25 -12.78 12.03
C ALA A 279 10.67 -11.67 11.13
N ALA A 280 11.21 -10.45 11.23
CA ALA A 280 10.82 -9.33 10.36
C ALA A 280 11.16 -9.60 8.88
N ILE A 281 12.33 -10.18 8.59
CA ILE A 281 12.71 -10.58 7.23
C ILE A 281 11.77 -11.68 6.71
N ALA A 282 11.47 -12.69 7.51
CA ALA A 282 10.56 -13.76 7.13
C ALA A 282 9.13 -13.23 6.86
N LEU A 283 8.65 -12.33 7.72
CA LEU A 283 7.37 -11.64 7.53
C LEU A 283 7.38 -10.82 6.24
N MET A 284 8.42 -10.03 6.00
CA MET A 284 8.58 -9.24 4.77
C MET A 284 8.56 -10.14 3.52
N GLN A 285 9.28 -11.26 3.51
CA GLN A 285 9.28 -12.20 2.38
C GLN A 285 7.90 -12.81 2.15
N ASN A 286 7.19 -13.17 3.22
CA ASN A 286 5.84 -13.71 3.12
C ASN A 286 4.87 -12.66 2.53
N GLN A 287 4.92 -11.42 3.03
CA GLN A 287 4.09 -10.34 2.52
C GLN A 287 4.42 -9.98 1.06
N GLN A 288 5.71 -10.03 0.69
CA GLN A 288 6.12 -9.83 -0.71
C GLN A 288 5.53 -10.91 -1.63
N ASN A 289 5.46 -12.16 -1.18
CA ASN A 289 4.85 -13.25 -1.94
C ASN A 289 3.33 -13.07 -2.06
N LEU A 290 2.65 -12.72 -0.96
CA LEU A 290 1.21 -12.43 -0.97
C LEU A 290 0.88 -11.24 -1.88
N ALA A 291 1.68 -10.18 -1.84
CA ALA A 291 1.53 -9.02 -2.72
C ALA A 291 1.64 -9.45 -4.20
N LYS A 292 2.65 -10.26 -4.54
CA LYS A 292 2.80 -10.80 -5.92
C LYS A 292 1.64 -11.69 -6.33
N GLU A 293 1.13 -12.53 -5.43
CA GLU A 293 -0.02 -13.39 -5.70
C GLU A 293 -1.28 -12.56 -5.96
N HIS A 294 -1.61 -11.62 -5.08
CA HIS A 294 -2.76 -10.74 -5.23
C HIS A 294 -2.68 -9.89 -6.50
N LEU A 295 -1.49 -9.36 -6.81
CA LEU A 295 -1.24 -8.62 -8.03
C LEU A 295 -1.41 -9.52 -9.26
N GLY A 296 -0.86 -10.74 -9.24
CA GLY A 296 -1.02 -11.72 -10.32
C GLY A 296 -2.48 -12.10 -10.56
N ASN A 297 -3.26 -12.27 -9.49
CA ASN A 297 -4.70 -12.54 -9.58
C ASN A 297 -5.46 -11.36 -10.17
N ALA A 298 -5.16 -10.13 -9.75
CA ALA A 298 -5.76 -8.92 -10.31
C ALA A 298 -5.43 -8.76 -11.80
N MET A 299 -4.17 -8.99 -12.19
CA MET A 299 -3.74 -8.91 -13.58
C MET A 299 -4.39 -9.97 -14.45
N LYS A 300 -4.47 -11.21 -13.97
CA LYS A 300 -5.14 -12.30 -14.68
C LYS A 300 -6.63 -12.01 -14.91
N GLU A 301 -7.29 -11.41 -13.93
CA GLU A 301 -8.71 -11.07 -14.05
C GLU A 301 -8.95 -9.88 -14.99
N LEU A 302 -8.04 -8.90 -14.99
CA LEU A 302 -8.02 -7.81 -15.96
C LEU A 302 -7.76 -8.31 -17.39
N GLU A 303 -6.80 -9.21 -17.58
CA GLU A 303 -6.53 -9.87 -18.88
C GLU A 303 -7.71 -10.73 -19.35
N ARG A 304 -8.36 -11.47 -18.43
CA ARG A 304 -9.56 -12.23 -18.76
C ARG A 304 -10.70 -11.33 -19.22
N SER A 305 -10.83 -10.16 -18.59
CA SER A 305 -11.86 -9.19 -18.91
C SER A 305 -11.58 -8.48 -20.23
N SER A 306 -10.32 -8.37 -20.66
CA SER A 306 -9.96 -7.81 -21.97
C SER A 306 -10.01 -8.85 -23.11
N LEU A 307 -9.80 -10.14 -22.82
CA LEU A 307 -9.84 -11.24 -23.81
C LEU A 307 -11.23 -11.90 -23.96
N GLY A 308 -12.17 -11.56 -23.09
CA GLY A 308 -13.45 -12.27 -22.91
C GLY A 308 -14.44 -12.26 -24.08
N ASP A 309 -14.20 -11.54 -25.19
CA ASP A 309 -15.15 -11.42 -26.30
C ASP A 309 -14.57 -11.72 -27.70
N SER A 310 -13.47 -12.49 -27.78
CA SER A 310 -13.04 -13.12 -29.04
C SER A 310 -13.30 -14.63 -29.10
N GLU A 311 -14.45 -15.11 -28.59
CA GLU A 311 -14.97 -16.42 -28.99
C GLU A 311 -15.91 -16.26 -30.19
N PRO A 312 -15.66 -16.96 -31.32
CA PRO A 312 -16.52 -16.86 -32.49
C PRO A 312 -17.84 -17.55 -32.17
N THR A 313 -18.93 -16.79 -32.23
CA THR A 313 -20.29 -17.32 -32.34
C THR A 313 -20.37 -18.18 -33.60
N MET A 314 -19.98 -19.45 -33.50
CA MET A 314 -20.13 -20.42 -34.57
C MET A 314 -21.61 -20.56 -34.85
N ALA A 315 -21.98 -20.08 -36.03
CA ALA A 315 -23.26 -20.19 -36.67
C ALA A 315 -23.94 -21.54 -36.40
N LEU A 316 -24.98 -21.52 -35.57
CA LEU A 316 -26.10 -22.46 -35.73
C LEU A 316 -26.93 -21.98 -36.93
N HIS A 317 -26.41 -22.20 -38.13
CA HIS A 317 -27.21 -22.11 -39.35
C HIS A 317 -27.99 -23.41 -39.47
N GLY A 318 -29.29 -23.32 -39.20
CA GLY A 318 -30.24 -24.40 -39.40
C GLY A 318 -30.31 -24.78 -40.87
N ASN A 319 -29.98 -26.03 -41.17
CA ASN A 319 -30.41 -26.69 -42.40
C ASN A 319 -31.60 -27.58 -42.03
N ASN A 320 -32.80 -27.05 -42.21
CA ASN A 320 -34.02 -27.84 -42.26
C ASN A 320 -34.67 -27.59 -43.61
N THR A 321 -34.23 -28.36 -44.61
CA THR A 321 -34.82 -28.38 -45.94
C THR A 321 -35.50 -29.72 -46.17
N GLN A 322 -36.82 -29.63 -46.23
CA GLN A 322 -37.73 -30.30 -47.17
C GLN A 322 -37.97 -31.80 -47.01
N GLY A 323 -39.17 -32.11 -46.51
CA GLY A 323 -39.99 -33.15 -47.09
C GLY A 323 -40.62 -32.68 -48.41
N ARG A 324 -40.49 -33.50 -49.44
CA ARG A 324 -41.53 -33.85 -50.42
C ARG A 324 -41.13 -35.13 -51.12
#